data_AF-A0A352HRD1-F1
#
_entry.id   AF-A0A352HRD1-F1
#
_cell.length_a   1.000
_cell.length_b   1.000
_cell.length_c   1.000
_cell.angle_alpha   90.00
_cell.angle_beta   90.00
_cell.angle_gamma   90.00
#
_symmetry.space_group_name_H-M   'P 1'
#
loop_
_entity.id
_entity.type
_entity.pdbx_description
1 polymer ?
#
loop_
_entity_poly.entity_id
_entity_poly.type
_entity_poly.pdbx_seq_one_letter_code
_entity_poly.pdbx_strand_id
1 'polypeptide(L)'
;MKSIRNQFLKMTSLVPPEMKREIDASFAISDRIDGLMRKRGLTKKQFADQIGRRPSEITRWLSGEHNFTIATLAMISEFFGEPIIQVVK
;
A
#
# COMPACT_ATOMS: atom_id res chain seq x y z
N MET A 1 -24.95 12.54 -16.32
CA MET A 1 -23.95 11.45 -16.20
C MET A 1 -22.70 11.63 -17.07
N LYS A 2 -22.79 11.96 -18.39
CA LYS A 2 -21.59 12.16 -19.24
C LYS A 2 -20.68 13.34 -18.81
N SER A 3 -21.26 14.42 -18.25
CA SER A 3 -20.53 15.63 -17.83
C SER A 3 -19.52 15.39 -16.70
N ILE A 4 -19.93 14.73 -15.61
CA ILE A 4 -19.07 14.48 -14.44
C ILE A 4 -17.89 13.57 -14.80
N ARG A 5 -18.13 12.50 -15.58
CA ARG A 5 -17.07 11.58 -16.02
C ARG A 5 -16.05 12.30 -16.91
N ASN A 6 -16.49 13.16 -17.82
CA ASN A 6 -15.59 13.94 -18.67
C ASN A 6 -14.78 14.96 -17.87
N GLN A 7 -15.38 15.58 -16.85
CA GLN A 7 -14.68 16.50 -15.95
C GLN A 7 -13.64 15.78 -15.11
N PHE A 8 -13.95 14.59 -14.58
CA PHE A 8 -13.00 13.74 -13.87
C PHE A 8 -11.82 13.33 -14.76
N LEU A 9 -12.09 12.84 -15.98
CA LEU A 9 -11.03 12.46 -16.93
C LEU A 9 -10.12 13.63 -17.32
N LYS A 10 -10.69 14.83 -17.44
CA LYS A 10 -9.92 16.05 -17.73
C LYS A 10 -9.03 16.49 -16.55
N MET A 11 -9.46 16.22 -15.32
CA MET A 11 -8.65 16.48 -14.13
C MET A 11 -7.53 15.45 -13.99
N THR A 12 -7.83 14.16 -14.19
CA THR A 12 -6.82 13.10 -14.09
C THR A 12 -5.80 13.11 -15.22
N SER A 13 -6.14 13.66 -16.40
CA SER A 13 -5.18 13.84 -17.50
C SER A 13 -4.07 14.84 -17.19
N LEU A 14 -4.22 15.67 -16.15
CA LEU A 14 -3.21 16.63 -15.70
C LEU A 14 -2.24 16.04 -14.67
N VAL A 15 -2.53 14.83 -14.15
CA VAL A 15 -1.66 14.16 -13.18
C VAL A 15 -0.40 13.68 -13.89
N PRO A 16 0.80 14.06 -13.41
CA PRO A 16 2.03 13.58 -14.01
C PRO A 16 2.11 12.04 -14.00
N PRO A 17 2.60 11.39 -15.08
CA PRO A 17 2.67 9.94 -15.16
C PRO A 17 3.41 9.28 -14.00
N GLU A 18 4.45 9.93 -13.47
CA GLU A 18 5.23 9.48 -12.33
C GLU A 18 4.40 9.45 -11.04
N MET A 19 3.57 10.46 -10.79
CA MET A 19 2.68 10.51 -9.64
C MET A 19 1.62 9.41 -9.73
N LYS A 20 1.09 9.16 -10.93
CA LYS A 20 0.18 8.04 -11.15
C LYS A 20 0.86 6.69 -10.83
N ARG A 21 2.09 6.48 -11.31
CA ARG A 21 2.85 5.25 -10.99
C ARG A 21 3.14 5.09 -9.51
N GLU A 22 3.48 6.18 -8.82
CA GLU A 22 3.72 6.17 -7.36
C GLU A 22 2.45 5.74 -6.61
N ILE A 23 1.30 6.34 -6.94
CA ILE A 23 0.01 6.00 -6.35
C ILE A 23 -0.34 4.54 -6.63
N ASP A 24 -0.26 4.10 -7.89
CA ASP A 24 -0.57 2.72 -8.29
C ASP A 24 0.32 1.72 -7.53
N ALA A 25 1.62 2.02 -7.38
CA ALA A 25 2.56 1.17 -6.63
C ALA A 25 2.23 1.15 -5.13
N SER A 26 1.92 2.29 -4.53
CA SER A 26 1.54 2.39 -3.12
C SER A 26 0.29 1.56 -2.81
N PHE A 27 -0.76 1.68 -3.63
CA PHE A 27 -1.96 0.85 -3.49
C PHE A 27 -1.67 -0.64 -3.65
N ALA A 28 -0.87 -1.03 -4.64
CA ALA A 28 -0.51 -2.44 -4.83
C ALA A 28 0.25 -3.02 -3.62
N ILE A 29 1.14 -2.23 -3.00
CA ILE A 29 1.83 -2.61 -1.77
C ILE A 29 0.83 -2.74 -0.60
N SER A 30 -0.09 -1.79 -0.44
CA SER A 30 -1.12 -1.82 0.60
C SER A 30 -2.01 -3.06 0.48
N ASP A 31 -2.51 -3.36 -0.72
CA ASP A 31 -3.35 -4.53 -1.00
C ASP A 31 -2.59 -5.82 -0.73
N ARG A 32 -1.30 -5.88 -1.08
CA ARG A 32 -0.44 -7.02 -0.77
C ARG A 32 -0.32 -7.25 0.73
N ILE A 33 -0.08 -6.20 1.51
CA ILE A 33 0.00 -6.30 2.98
C ILE A 33 -1.34 -6.74 3.56
N ASP A 34 -2.46 -6.15 3.14
CA ASP A 34 -3.81 -6.52 3.61
C ASP A 34 -4.11 -8.00 3.31
N GLY A 35 -3.79 -8.46 2.10
CA GLY A 35 -3.95 -9.85 1.68
C GLY A 35 -3.17 -10.83 2.56
N LEU A 36 -1.93 -10.49 2.93
CA LEU A 36 -1.10 -11.32 3.81
C LEU A 36 -1.61 -11.34 5.25
N MET A 37 -2.07 -10.20 5.75
CA MET A 37 -2.72 -10.13 7.05
C MET A 37 -3.96 -11.02 7.09
N ARG A 38 -4.83 -10.95 6.08
CA ARG A 38 -6.03 -11.79 5.97
C ARG A 38 -5.69 -13.27 5.87
N LYS A 39 -4.68 -13.63 5.06
CA LYS A 39 -4.20 -15.01 4.93
C LYS A 39 -3.73 -15.60 6.27
N ARG A 40 -3.16 -14.76 7.15
CA ARG A 40 -2.76 -15.15 8.52
C ARG A 40 -3.83 -14.90 9.59
N GLY A 41 -5.01 -14.40 9.23
CA GLY A 41 -6.07 -14.08 10.19
C GLY A 41 -5.74 -12.94 11.17
N LEU A 42 -4.83 -12.04 10.79
CA LEU A 42 -4.36 -10.96 11.67
C LEU A 42 -5.25 -9.71 11.58
N THR A 43 -5.64 -9.19 12.74
CA THR A 43 -6.17 -7.82 12.82
C THR A 43 -5.03 -6.78 12.71
N LYS A 44 -5.38 -5.53 12.36
CA LYS A 44 -4.40 -4.42 12.33
C LYS A 44 -3.67 -4.23 13.65
N LYS A 45 -4.39 -4.39 14.78
CA LYS A 45 -3.82 -4.28 16.13
C LYS A 45 -2.80 -5.40 16.38
N GLN A 46 -3.18 -6.66 16.13
CA GLN A 46 -2.28 -7.79 16.33
C GLN A 46 -1.03 -7.69 15.45
N PHE A 47 -1.20 -7.28 14.19
CA PHE A 47 -0.05 -7.06 13.31
C PHE A 47 0.87 -5.99 13.89
N ALA A 48 0.33 -4.82 14.27
CA ALA A 48 1.09 -3.74 14.88
C ALA A 48 1.86 -4.19 16.13
N ASP A 49 1.19 -4.89 17.04
CA ASP A 49 1.77 -5.38 18.29
C ASP A 49 2.93 -6.36 18.02
N GLN A 50 2.81 -7.25 17.02
CA GLN A 50 3.84 -8.23 16.70
C GLN A 50 5.10 -7.63 16.06
N ILE A 51 4.98 -6.52 15.34
CA ILE A 51 6.13 -5.83 14.73
C ILE A 51 6.61 -4.60 15.53
N GLY A 52 6.06 -4.39 16.73
CA GLY A 52 6.44 -3.28 17.61
C GLY A 52 6.10 -1.90 17.05
N ARG A 53 4.97 -1.78 16.31
CA ARG A 53 4.51 -0.55 15.67
C ARG A 53 3.17 -0.09 16.24
N ARG A 54 2.78 1.14 15.93
CA ARG A 54 1.48 1.68 16.35
C ARG A 54 0.38 1.21 15.39
N PRO A 55 -0.82 0.85 15.88
CA PRO A 55 -1.95 0.50 15.00
C PRO A 55 -2.31 1.58 13.97
N SER A 56 -2.08 2.86 14.29
CA SER A 56 -2.28 3.98 13.36
C SER A 56 -1.29 3.98 12.19
N GLU A 57 -0.07 3.47 12.37
CA GLU A 57 0.88 3.26 11.27
C GLU A 57 0.34 2.20 10.31
N ILE A 58 -0.16 1.08 10.83
CA ILE A 58 -0.76 0.02 10.02
C ILE A 58 -1.97 0.53 9.24
N THR A 59 -2.86 1.28 9.89
CA THR A 59 -4.01 1.89 9.20
C THR A 59 -3.57 2.82 8.07
N ARG A 60 -2.50 3.60 8.27
CA ARG A 60 -1.94 4.46 7.22
C ARG A 60 -1.29 3.65 6.09
N TRP A 61 -0.60 2.56 6.40
CA TRP A 61 -0.05 1.67 5.37
C TRP A 61 -1.14 1.07 4.51
N LEU A 62 -2.30 0.75 5.10
CA LEU A 62 -3.42 0.13 4.39
C LEU A 62 -4.33 1.15 3.68
N SER A 63 -4.09 2.46 3.82
CA SER A 63 -4.88 3.47 3.10
C SER A 63 -4.41 3.69 1.65
N GLY A 64 -3.21 3.20 1.28
CA GLY A 64 -2.63 3.42 -0.05
C GLY A 64 -1.95 4.78 -0.23
N GLU A 65 -1.95 5.65 0.79
CA GLU A 65 -1.40 7.01 0.70
C GLU A 65 0.00 7.13 1.35
N HIS A 66 0.63 6.01 1.68
CA HIS A 66 1.89 6.00 2.42
C HIS A 66 3.10 5.69 1.54
N ASN A 67 4.10 6.56 1.60
CA ASN A 67 5.39 6.30 0.97
C ASN A 67 6.19 5.31 1.81
N PHE A 68 6.36 4.09 1.29
CA PHE A 68 7.11 3.03 1.96
C PHE A 68 8.62 3.18 1.74
N THR A 69 9.38 3.09 2.83
CA THR A 69 10.84 2.96 2.73
C THR A 69 11.21 1.50 2.48
N ILE A 70 12.39 1.26 1.89
CA ILE A 70 12.94 -0.08 1.70
C ILE A 70 13.07 -0.82 3.04
N ALA A 71 13.51 -0.13 4.10
CA ALA A 71 13.63 -0.70 5.43
C ALA A 71 12.29 -1.19 5.98
N THR A 72 11.22 -0.41 5.78
CA THR A 72 9.86 -0.82 6.16
C THR A 72 9.42 -2.06 5.39
N LEU A 73 9.62 -2.08 4.06
CA LEU A 73 9.24 -3.21 3.22
C LEU A 73 10.03 -4.49 3.56
N ALA A 74 11.31 -4.36 3.88
CA ALA A 74 12.15 -5.48 4.31
C ALA A 74 11.66 -6.07 5.64
N MET A 75 11.38 -5.20 6.63
CA MET A 75 10.84 -5.63 7.92
C MET A 75 9.48 -6.34 7.77
N ILE A 76 8.59 -5.81 6.94
CA ILE A 76 7.30 -6.45 6.67
C ILE A 76 7.48 -7.79 5.93
N SER A 77 8.39 -7.84 4.94
CA SER A 77 8.69 -9.08 4.20
C SER A 77 9.22 -10.17 5.13
N GLU A 78 10.13 -9.82 6.05
CA GLU A 78 10.67 -10.73 7.06
C GLU A 78 9.57 -11.27 7.97
N PHE A 79 8.70 -10.39 8.47
CA PHE A 79 7.57 -10.80 9.30
C PHE A 79 6.65 -11.80 8.57
N PHE A 80 6.33 -11.54 7.29
CA PHE A 80 5.46 -12.41 6.51
C PHE A 80 6.17 -13.64 5.90
N GLY A 81 7.50 -13.68 5.94
CA GLY A 81 8.30 -14.76 5.33
C GLY A 81 8.17 -14.84 3.81
N GLU A 82 7.66 -13.78 3.18
CA GLU A 82 7.51 -13.68 1.73
C GLU A 82 7.70 -12.22 1.27
N PRO A 83 8.28 -11.97 0.09
CA PRO A 83 8.57 -10.62 -0.37
C PRO A 83 7.29 -9.81 -0.61
N ILE A 84 7.30 -8.55 -0.16
CA ILE A 84 6.26 -7.56 -0.48
C ILE A 84 6.44 -7.01 -1.90
N ILE A 85 7.68 -6.72 -2.29
CA ILE A 85 8.05 -6.29 -3.65
C ILE A 85 9.08 -7.24 -4.22
N GLN A 86 8.99 -7.53 -5.52
CA GLN A 86 10.00 -8.28 -6.28
C GLN A 86 10.61 -7.38 -7.36
N VAL A 87 11.93 -7.42 -7.49
CA VAL A 87 12.65 -6.75 -8.58
C VAL A 87 12.88 -7.77 -9.69
N VAL A 88 12.27 -7.53 -10.85
CA VAL A 88 12.51 -8.33 -12.06
C VAL A 88 13.84 -7.86 -12.66
N LYS A 89 14.77 -8.78 -12.88
CA LYS A 89 16.05 -8.53 -13.56
C LYS A 89 15.94 -8.83 -15.04
#